data_AF-A0A949M2P0-F1
#
_entry.id   AF-A0A949M2P0-F1
#
_cell.length_a   1.000
_cell.length_b   1.000
_cell.length_c   1.000
_cell.angle_alpha   90.00
_cell.angle_beta   90.00
_cell.angle_gamma   90.00
#
_symmetry.space_group_name_H-M   'P 1'
#
loop_
_entity.id
_entity.type
_entity.pdbx_description
1 polymer ?
#
loop_
_entity_poly.entity_id
_entity_poly.type
_entity_poly.pdbx_seq_one_letter_code
_entity_poly.pdbx_strand_id
1 'polypeptide(L)'
;MSEPRLVRAFPNEQKHIILEFAGHEYRIFDVMTLYHERGWTALAYPRQRKRAVVSEAGLTWPGIGSLTSAALYGQSRPLDDAAAARESIRLSYTNLAPTHDDAGHHVVGVFLMPYSARPFWLDESIGGGHAERGGGQAFTIDELRAWPAWRQHFAQSGCAWAIGYVDALADQPERLIDALIGEACRRNGLPDGG
;
A
#
# COMPACT_ATOMS: atom_id res chain seq x y z
N MET A 1 -24.59 19.98 8.22
CA MET A 1 -23.78 18.76 8.04
C MET A 1 -22.33 19.15 8.26
N SER A 2 -21.59 18.45 9.11
CA SER A 2 -20.15 18.69 9.28
C SER A 2 -19.40 18.26 8.02
N GLU A 3 -18.33 18.98 7.67
CA GLU A 3 -17.49 18.63 6.53
C GLU A 3 -16.81 17.27 6.77
N PRO A 4 -16.76 16.37 5.76
CA PRO A 4 -16.09 15.09 5.91
C PRO A 4 -14.61 15.31 6.19
N ARG A 5 -14.08 14.61 7.21
CA ARG A 5 -12.68 14.72 7.65
C ARG A 5 -11.91 13.47 7.27
N LEU A 6 -10.85 13.62 6.49
CA LEU A 6 -9.99 12.51 6.08
C LEU A 6 -9.10 12.09 7.26
N VAL A 7 -9.06 10.80 7.57
CA VAL A 7 -8.26 10.21 8.66
C VAL A 7 -7.02 9.54 8.09
N ARG A 8 -7.21 8.71 7.07
CA ARG A 8 -6.13 7.94 6.43
C ARG A 8 -6.36 7.87 4.93
N ALA A 9 -5.27 7.83 4.18
CA ALA A 9 -5.32 7.52 2.76
C ALA A 9 -4.09 6.75 2.32
N PHE A 10 -4.28 5.78 1.43
CA PHE A 10 -3.16 5.09 0.78
C PHE A 10 -3.48 4.72 -0.66
N PRO A 11 -2.48 4.75 -1.56
CA PRO A 11 -2.63 4.29 -2.92
C PRO A 11 -2.57 2.76 -3.00
N ASN A 12 -3.37 2.16 -3.87
CA ASN A 12 -3.22 0.76 -4.26
C ASN A 12 -2.49 0.64 -5.63
N GLU A 13 -2.30 -0.58 -6.11
CA GLU A 13 -1.63 -0.84 -7.39
C GLU A 13 -2.53 -0.64 -8.62
N GLN A 14 -3.84 -0.48 -8.40
CA GLN A 14 -4.87 -0.30 -9.41
C GLN A 14 -5.15 1.18 -9.73
N LYS A 15 -4.23 2.09 -9.35
CA LYS A 15 -4.34 3.55 -9.56
C LYS A 15 -5.47 4.20 -8.74
N HIS A 16 -5.96 3.53 -7.71
CA HIS A 16 -6.89 4.12 -6.76
C HIS A 16 -6.18 4.66 -5.52
N ILE A 17 -6.87 5.53 -4.79
CA ILE A 17 -6.55 5.85 -3.40
C ILE A 17 -7.73 5.41 -2.54
N ILE A 18 -7.40 4.63 -1.51
CA ILE A 18 -8.36 4.23 -0.48
C ILE A 18 -8.35 5.32 0.57
N LEU A 19 -9.54 5.75 0.97
CA LEU A 19 -9.78 6.86 1.88
C LEU A 19 -10.56 6.34 3.08
N GLU A 20 -10.09 6.69 4.28
CA GLU A 20 -10.86 6.53 5.52
C GLU A 20 -11.25 7.92 6.00
N PHE A 21 -12.55 8.14 6.19
CA PHE A 21 -13.08 9.35 6.79
C PHE A 21 -13.47 9.09 8.26
N ALA A 22 -13.53 10.16 9.04
CA ALA A 22 -13.96 10.10 10.43
C ALA A 22 -15.31 9.40 10.56
N GLY A 23 -15.42 8.50 11.54
CA GLY A 23 -16.60 7.64 11.71
C GLY A 23 -16.50 6.27 11.02
N HIS A 24 -15.30 5.84 10.62
CA HIS A 24 -15.03 4.56 9.95
C HIS A 24 -15.78 4.42 8.61
N GLU A 25 -15.82 5.50 7.82
CA GLU A 25 -16.35 5.43 6.47
C GLU A 25 -15.21 5.26 5.46
N TYR A 26 -15.25 4.15 4.72
CA TYR A 26 -14.26 3.84 3.69
C TYR A 26 -14.77 4.23 2.31
N ARG A 27 -13.89 4.82 1.50
CA ARG A 27 -14.17 5.19 0.12
C ARG A 27 -12.98 4.88 -0.75
N ILE A 28 -13.21 4.78 -2.05
CA ILE A 28 -12.15 4.58 -3.04
C ILE A 28 -12.30 5.60 -4.16
N PHE A 29 -11.18 6.24 -4.45
CA PHE A 29 -11.07 7.34 -5.38
C PHE A 29 -10.20 6.93 -6.57
N ASP A 30 -10.72 7.09 -7.79
CA ASP A 30 -9.94 6.89 -9.00
C ASP A 30 -9.09 8.12 -9.29
N VAL A 31 -7.78 7.98 -9.15
CA VAL A 31 -6.82 9.07 -9.38
C VAL A 31 -6.76 9.46 -10.85
N MET A 32 -7.11 8.55 -11.77
CA MET A 32 -7.06 8.83 -13.21
C MET A 32 -8.13 9.83 -13.65
N THR A 33 -9.20 10.01 -12.90
CA THR A 33 -10.15 11.11 -13.11
C THR A 33 -9.44 12.47 -13.13
N LEU A 34 -8.43 12.67 -12.27
CA LEU A 34 -7.65 13.92 -12.24
C LEU A 34 -6.75 14.09 -13.47
N TYR A 35 -6.25 12.99 -14.02
CA TYR A 35 -5.53 13.03 -15.28
C TYR A 35 -6.44 13.54 -16.41
N HIS A 36 -7.65 12.97 -16.51
CA HIS A 36 -8.58 13.25 -17.60
C HIS A 36 -9.27 14.61 -17.46
N GLU A 37 -9.73 14.96 -16.27
CA GLU A 37 -10.56 16.15 -16.04
C GLU A 37 -9.74 17.39 -15.72
N ARG A 38 -8.57 17.24 -15.07
CA ARG A 38 -7.73 18.36 -14.61
C ARG A 38 -6.41 18.48 -15.35
N GLY A 39 -6.11 17.56 -16.27
CA GLY A 39 -4.85 17.54 -17.00
C GLY A 39 -3.64 17.28 -16.10
N TRP A 40 -3.82 16.63 -14.94
CA TRP A 40 -2.73 16.31 -14.02
C TRP A 40 -1.91 15.11 -14.53
N THR A 41 -1.25 15.30 -15.68
CA THR A 41 -0.59 14.23 -16.44
C THR A 41 0.51 13.51 -15.68
N ALA A 42 1.16 14.19 -14.73
CA ALA A 42 2.14 13.60 -13.84
C ALA A 42 1.58 12.42 -13.02
N LEU A 43 0.27 12.38 -12.75
CA LEU A 43 -0.37 11.26 -12.05
C LEU A 43 -0.51 9.99 -12.91
N ALA A 44 -0.16 10.00 -14.19
CA ALA A 44 -0.01 8.76 -14.96
C ALA A 44 1.14 7.89 -14.40
N TYR A 45 2.15 8.51 -13.78
CA TYR A 45 3.32 7.82 -13.24
C TYR A 45 3.04 7.34 -11.80
N PRO A 46 3.18 6.04 -11.50
CA PRO A 46 2.95 5.48 -10.15
C PRO A 46 3.70 6.24 -9.07
N ARG A 47 4.96 6.61 -9.36
CA ARG A 47 5.83 7.37 -8.47
C ARG A 47 5.20 8.68 -8.00
N GLN A 48 4.60 9.45 -8.89
CA GLN A 48 4.00 10.73 -8.53
C GLN A 48 2.68 10.54 -7.80
N ARG A 49 1.86 9.55 -8.21
CA ARG A 49 0.61 9.22 -7.51
C ARG A 49 0.83 8.89 -6.04
N LYS A 50 1.86 8.10 -5.74
CA LYS A 50 2.15 7.61 -4.39
C LYS A 50 2.73 8.68 -3.46
N ARG A 51 3.07 9.87 -3.96
CA ARG A 51 3.62 10.98 -3.16
C ARG A 51 2.56 11.95 -2.63
N ALA A 52 1.29 11.54 -2.60
CA ALA A 52 0.24 12.31 -1.95
C ALA A 52 0.57 12.51 -0.46
N VAL A 53 0.56 13.76 -0.03
CA VAL A 53 0.59 14.13 1.39
C VAL A 53 -0.85 14.14 1.89
N VAL A 54 -1.09 13.39 2.96
CA VAL A 54 -2.41 13.23 3.60
C VAL A 54 -2.54 14.23 4.74
N SER A 55 -3.70 14.86 4.85
CA SER A 55 -4.10 15.72 5.97
C SER A 55 -5.60 15.60 6.20
N GLU A 56 -6.08 16.08 7.35
CA GLU A 56 -7.52 16.15 7.62
C GLU A 56 -8.31 16.96 6.58
N ALA A 57 -7.64 17.95 5.97
CA ALA A 57 -8.20 18.82 4.94
C ALA A 57 -8.19 18.19 3.54
N GLY A 58 -7.50 17.07 3.34
CA GLY A 58 -7.51 16.32 2.08
C GLY A 58 -6.12 15.86 1.63
N LEU A 59 -5.95 15.74 0.32
CA LEU A 59 -4.73 15.24 -0.33
C LEU A 59 -4.01 16.34 -1.09
N THR A 60 -2.69 16.36 -0.98
CA THR A 60 -1.83 17.26 -1.76
C THR A 60 -0.74 16.47 -2.46
N TRP A 61 -0.64 16.58 -3.78
CA TRP A 61 0.50 16.10 -4.55
C TRP A 61 1.47 17.27 -4.78
N PRO A 62 2.65 17.28 -4.14
CA PRO A 62 3.58 18.39 -4.24
C PRO A 62 3.98 18.68 -5.70
N GLY A 63 3.79 19.94 -6.13
CA GLY A 63 4.07 20.36 -7.51
C GLY A 63 3.04 19.94 -8.56
N ILE A 64 1.91 19.33 -8.15
CA ILE A 64 0.82 18.94 -9.05
C ILE A 64 -0.48 19.66 -8.67
N GLY A 65 -0.93 19.50 -7.42
CA GLY A 65 -2.18 20.10 -6.95
C GLY A 65 -2.76 19.41 -5.72
N SER A 66 -3.91 19.91 -5.26
CA SER A 66 -4.58 19.42 -4.04
C SER A 66 -6.07 19.19 -4.25
N LEU A 67 -6.63 18.26 -3.49
CA LEU A 67 -8.06 18.03 -3.33
C LEU A 67 -8.45 18.17 -1.86
N THR A 68 -9.57 18.85 -1.62
CA THR A 68 -10.14 18.93 -0.27
C THR A 68 -10.82 17.62 0.11
N SER A 69 -10.99 17.38 1.41
CA SER A 69 -11.73 16.23 1.93
C SER A 69 -13.17 16.17 1.41
N ALA A 70 -13.85 17.32 1.29
CA ALA A 70 -15.18 17.40 0.68
C ALA A 70 -15.17 16.98 -0.81
N ALA A 71 -14.17 17.42 -1.59
CA ALA A 71 -14.05 17.04 -3.00
C ALA A 71 -13.77 15.54 -3.14
N LEU A 72 -12.86 14.99 -2.31
CA LEU A 72 -12.57 13.56 -2.27
C LEU A 72 -13.80 12.73 -1.91
N TYR A 73 -14.55 13.16 -0.91
CA TYR A 73 -15.78 12.48 -0.51
C TYR A 73 -16.81 12.45 -1.65
N GLY A 74 -17.04 13.59 -2.30
CA GLY A 74 -18.01 13.70 -3.40
C GLY A 74 -17.63 12.96 -4.68
N GLN A 75 -16.33 12.77 -4.94
CA GLN A 75 -15.82 12.14 -6.18
C GLN A 75 -15.41 10.67 -6.01
N SER A 76 -15.41 10.16 -4.78
CA SER A 76 -15.10 8.75 -4.50
C SER A 76 -16.37 7.92 -4.40
N ARG A 77 -16.23 6.61 -4.60
CA ARG A 77 -17.32 5.64 -4.34
C ARG A 77 -17.17 5.04 -2.93
N PRO A 78 -18.26 4.75 -2.22
CA PRO A 78 -18.18 4.07 -0.93
C PRO A 78 -17.60 2.65 -1.09
N LEU A 79 -16.93 2.19 -0.04
CA LEU A 79 -16.50 0.82 0.18
C LEU A 79 -17.11 0.31 1.48
N ASP A 80 -17.59 -0.93 1.46
CA ASP A 80 -17.88 -1.64 2.71
C ASP A 80 -16.59 -2.15 3.37
N ASP A 81 -16.69 -2.54 4.64
CA ASP A 81 -15.55 -3.00 5.44
C ASP A 81 -14.85 -4.21 4.82
N ALA A 82 -15.62 -5.14 4.22
CA ALA A 82 -15.08 -6.35 3.62
C ALA A 82 -14.27 -6.05 2.35
N ALA A 83 -14.68 -5.05 1.57
CA ALA A 83 -13.94 -4.57 0.42
C ALA A 83 -12.73 -3.76 0.85
N ALA A 84 -12.87 -2.86 1.84
CA ALA A 84 -11.76 -2.09 2.40
C ALA A 84 -10.65 -3.00 2.96
N ALA A 85 -11.01 -4.09 3.64
CA ALA A 85 -10.07 -5.07 4.18
C ALA A 85 -9.26 -5.84 3.12
N ARG A 86 -9.68 -5.83 1.86
CA ARG A 86 -8.97 -6.46 0.73
C ARG A 86 -8.06 -5.51 -0.02
N GLU A 87 -8.19 -4.21 0.23
CA GLU A 87 -7.34 -3.23 -0.42
C GLU A 87 -5.93 -3.27 0.19
N SER A 88 -4.93 -3.17 -0.69
CA SER A 88 -3.54 -3.33 -0.30
C SER A 88 -2.64 -2.26 -0.89
N ILE A 89 -1.56 -1.98 -0.16
CA ILE A 89 -0.40 -1.26 -0.65
C ILE A 89 0.80 -2.20 -0.66
N ARG A 90 1.57 -2.19 -1.74
CA ARG A 90 2.83 -2.93 -1.82
C ARG A 90 3.91 -2.23 -1.01
N LEU A 91 4.50 -2.95 -0.05
CA LEU A 91 5.71 -2.49 0.64
C LEU A 91 6.95 -2.78 -0.21
N SER A 92 7.01 -3.99 -0.78
CA SER A 92 8.05 -4.37 -1.74
C SER A 92 7.68 -5.62 -2.55
N TYR A 93 8.40 -5.83 -3.63
CA TYR A 93 8.34 -6.99 -4.51
C TYR A 93 9.70 -7.07 -5.19
N THR A 94 10.31 -8.25 -5.23
CA THR A 94 11.60 -8.46 -5.89
C THR A 94 11.58 -9.76 -6.67
N ASN A 95 12.09 -9.74 -7.91
CA ASN A 95 12.38 -10.96 -8.65
C ASN A 95 13.79 -11.44 -8.27
N LEU A 96 13.87 -12.58 -7.60
CA LEU A 96 15.08 -13.29 -7.22
C LEU A 96 15.65 -14.15 -8.34
N ALA A 97 14.94 -14.32 -9.46
CA ALA A 97 15.44 -15.08 -10.58
C ALA A 97 16.76 -14.48 -11.13
N PRO A 98 17.73 -15.33 -11.54
CA PRO A 98 17.62 -16.79 -11.61
C PRO A 98 17.77 -17.48 -10.25
N THR A 99 16.97 -18.52 -10.03
CA THR A 99 17.07 -19.43 -8.88
C THR A 99 17.08 -20.89 -9.34
N HIS A 100 17.31 -21.84 -8.43
CA HIS A 100 17.17 -23.27 -8.74
C HIS A 100 15.76 -23.62 -9.26
N ASP A 101 14.73 -22.96 -8.74
CA ASP A 101 13.34 -23.32 -9.02
C ASP A 101 12.81 -22.71 -10.31
N ASP A 102 13.33 -21.54 -10.68
CA ASP A 102 13.03 -20.88 -11.95
C ASP A 102 14.12 -19.88 -12.37
N ALA A 103 14.44 -19.86 -13.67
CA ALA A 103 15.48 -19.02 -14.25
C ALA A 103 15.02 -17.59 -14.57
N GLY A 104 13.72 -17.34 -14.70
CA GLY A 104 13.16 -16.04 -15.13
C GLY A 104 12.15 -15.43 -14.17
N HIS A 105 11.48 -16.24 -13.35
CA HIS A 105 10.39 -15.79 -12.48
C HIS A 105 10.43 -16.49 -11.13
N HIS A 106 11.03 -15.83 -10.14
CA HIS A 106 10.93 -16.20 -8.74
C HIS A 106 10.77 -14.90 -7.96
N VAL A 107 9.53 -14.56 -7.66
CA VAL A 107 9.13 -13.31 -7.04
C VAL A 107 8.86 -13.53 -5.56
N VAL A 108 9.35 -12.61 -4.73
CA VAL A 108 8.99 -12.52 -3.32
C VAL A 108 8.44 -11.14 -3.03
N GLY A 109 7.25 -11.08 -2.42
CA GLY A 109 6.50 -9.86 -2.17
C GLY A 109 6.08 -9.68 -0.71
N VAL A 110 5.97 -8.42 -0.29
CA VAL A 110 5.38 -8.01 0.99
C VAL A 110 4.38 -6.89 0.72
N PHE A 111 3.14 -7.13 1.13
CA PHE A 111 2.02 -6.20 0.97
C PHE A 111 1.37 -5.95 2.33
N LEU A 112 0.78 -4.76 2.44
CA LEU A 112 0.06 -4.33 3.62
C LEU A 112 -1.41 -4.14 3.24
N MET A 113 -2.32 -4.71 4.04
CA MET A 113 -3.77 -4.54 3.96
C MET A 113 -4.24 -3.78 5.21
N PRO A 114 -4.23 -2.44 5.19
CA PRO A 114 -4.36 -1.61 6.40
C PRO A 114 -5.63 -1.83 7.21
N TYR A 115 -6.72 -2.26 6.56
CA TYR A 115 -8.02 -2.47 7.19
C TYR A 115 -8.34 -3.96 7.43
N SER A 116 -7.38 -4.85 7.17
CA SER A 116 -7.54 -6.28 7.44
C SER A 116 -7.17 -6.60 8.89
N ALA A 117 -7.89 -7.54 9.50
CA ALA A 117 -7.50 -8.13 10.79
C ALA A 117 -6.12 -8.84 10.73
N ARG A 118 -5.67 -9.22 9.52
CA ARG A 118 -4.36 -9.83 9.24
C ARG A 118 -3.63 -8.94 8.23
N PRO A 119 -3.01 -7.83 8.67
CA PRO A 119 -2.60 -6.75 7.77
C PRO A 119 -1.38 -7.09 6.90
N PHE A 120 -0.58 -8.10 7.23
CA PHE A 120 0.59 -8.45 6.43
C PHE A 120 0.28 -9.57 5.46
N TRP A 121 0.38 -9.33 4.15
CA TRP A 121 0.33 -10.37 3.13
C TRP A 121 1.71 -10.60 2.56
N LEU A 122 2.25 -11.80 2.77
CA LEU A 122 3.53 -12.23 2.23
C LEU A 122 3.27 -13.20 1.11
N ASP A 123 3.90 -12.97 -0.03
CA ASP A 123 3.65 -13.67 -1.28
C ASP A 123 4.96 -14.20 -1.86
N GLU A 124 4.90 -15.39 -2.45
CA GLU A 124 5.97 -16.00 -3.24
C GLU A 124 5.36 -16.56 -4.53
N SER A 125 5.97 -16.21 -5.67
CA SER A 125 5.47 -16.59 -6.99
C SER A 125 6.60 -17.08 -7.89
N ILE A 126 6.53 -18.33 -8.33
CA ILE A 126 7.61 -19.04 -9.04
C ILE A 126 7.06 -19.59 -10.37
N GLY A 127 7.77 -19.37 -11.47
CA GLY A 127 7.41 -19.83 -12.81
C GLY A 127 6.44 -18.91 -13.58
N GLY A 128 5.50 -18.26 -12.91
CA GLY A 128 4.56 -17.32 -13.54
C GLY A 128 3.53 -17.99 -14.45
N GLY A 129 2.41 -17.30 -14.68
CA GLY A 129 1.39 -17.73 -15.66
C GLY A 129 0.84 -19.13 -15.38
N HIS A 130 0.88 -20.02 -16.39
CA HIS A 130 0.41 -21.41 -16.25
C HIS A 130 1.36 -22.31 -15.45
N ALA A 131 2.60 -21.88 -15.19
CA ALA A 131 3.61 -22.62 -14.43
C ALA A 131 3.71 -22.12 -12.98
N GLU A 132 2.74 -21.31 -12.54
CA GLU A 132 2.76 -20.66 -11.23
C GLU A 132 2.80 -21.68 -10.09
N ARG A 133 3.83 -21.52 -9.25
CA ARG A 133 4.09 -22.30 -8.05
C ARG A 133 4.42 -21.31 -6.94
N GLY A 134 3.90 -21.53 -5.75
CA GLY A 134 4.06 -20.61 -4.63
C GLY A 134 2.73 -20.35 -3.96
N GLY A 135 2.62 -19.21 -3.31
CA GLY A 135 1.40 -18.81 -2.61
C GLY A 135 1.64 -17.60 -1.73
N GLY A 136 0.54 -17.11 -1.18
CA GLY A 136 0.58 -16.02 -0.23
C GLY A 136 -0.21 -16.34 1.02
N GLN A 137 0.23 -15.74 2.12
CA GLN A 137 -0.38 -15.91 3.43
C GLN A 137 -0.52 -14.54 4.10
N ALA A 138 -1.72 -14.29 4.64
CA ALA A 138 -1.97 -13.17 5.51
C ALA A 138 -1.44 -13.47 6.92
N PHE A 139 -1.01 -12.48 7.69
CA PHE A 139 -0.56 -12.59 9.07
C PHE A 139 -1.09 -11.43 9.92
N THR A 140 -1.48 -11.71 11.15
CA THR A 140 -1.51 -10.69 12.21
C THR A 140 -0.07 -10.24 12.54
N ILE A 141 0.10 -9.15 13.30
CA ILE A 141 1.43 -8.72 13.78
C ILE A 141 2.07 -9.83 14.62
N ASP A 142 1.31 -10.47 15.50
CA ASP A 142 1.83 -11.54 16.37
C ASP A 142 2.16 -12.81 15.59
N GLU A 143 1.30 -13.23 14.66
CA GLU A 143 1.54 -14.36 13.77
C GLU A 143 2.81 -14.14 12.93
N LEU A 144 2.99 -12.92 12.41
CA LEU A 144 4.19 -12.55 11.66
C LEU A 144 5.42 -12.69 12.55
N ARG A 145 5.40 -12.11 13.75
CA ARG A 145 6.56 -12.15 14.68
C ARG A 145 6.89 -13.56 15.16
N ALA A 146 5.88 -14.42 15.27
CA ALA A 146 6.06 -15.83 15.64
C ALA A 146 6.63 -16.68 14.50
N TRP A 147 6.50 -16.26 13.24
CA TRP A 147 6.97 -17.02 12.08
C TRP A 147 8.50 -16.86 11.86
N PRO A 148 9.34 -17.89 12.10
CA PRO A 148 10.79 -17.70 12.16
C PRO A 148 11.46 -17.10 10.91
N ALA A 149 10.86 -17.30 9.73
CA ALA A 149 11.41 -16.86 8.45
C ALA A 149 10.99 -15.44 8.03
N TRP A 150 10.14 -14.74 8.80
CA TRP A 150 9.57 -13.47 8.34
C TRP A 150 10.62 -12.40 8.02
N ARG A 151 11.70 -12.33 8.81
CA ARG A 151 12.81 -11.39 8.55
C ARG A 151 13.55 -11.71 7.27
N GLN A 152 13.77 -13.00 7.01
CA GLN A 152 14.41 -13.44 5.77
C GLN A 152 13.52 -13.10 4.56
N HIS A 153 12.22 -13.36 4.66
CA HIS A 153 11.25 -13.03 3.60
C HIS A 153 11.24 -11.52 3.32
N PHE A 154 11.24 -10.69 4.37
CA PHE A 154 11.33 -9.24 4.25
C PHE A 154 12.65 -8.81 3.60
N ALA A 155 13.78 -9.44 3.94
CA ALA A 155 15.05 -9.11 3.33
C ALA A 155 15.08 -9.47 1.83
N GLN A 156 14.62 -10.67 1.48
CA GLN A 156 14.57 -11.17 0.11
C GLN A 156 13.62 -10.37 -0.79
N SER A 157 12.50 -9.90 -0.25
CA SER A 157 11.56 -9.07 -1.01
C SER A 157 12.03 -7.62 -1.19
N GLY A 158 13.14 -7.19 -0.58
CA GLY A 158 13.56 -5.79 -0.53
C GLY A 158 12.87 -4.95 0.56
N CYS A 159 12.13 -5.58 1.48
CA CYS A 159 11.42 -4.97 2.61
C CYS A 159 12.24 -4.92 3.91
N ALA A 160 13.55 -5.10 3.88
CA ALA A 160 14.38 -5.11 5.11
C ALA A 160 14.20 -3.84 5.97
N TRP A 161 13.88 -2.71 5.33
CA TRP A 161 13.60 -1.43 6.00
C TRP A 161 12.40 -1.49 6.96
N ALA A 162 11.43 -2.37 6.73
CA ALA A 162 10.22 -2.47 7.53
C ALA A 162 10.44 -3.26 8.84
N ILE A 163 11.51 -4.05 8.92
CA ILE A 163 11.82 -4.89 10.10
C ILE A 163 11.90 -4.04 11.37
N GLY A 164 12.61 -2.91 11.32
CA GLY A 164 12.76 -2.00 12.46
C GLY A 164 11.44 -1.38 12.92
N TYR A 165 10.52 -1.10 11.99
CA TYR A 165 9.18 -0.61 12.34
C TYR A 165 8.36 -1.69 13.04
N VAL A 166 8.35 -2.91 12.50
CA VAL A 166 7.65 -4.05 13.11
C VAL A 166 8.18 -4.31 14.53
N ASP A 167 9.50 -4.27 14.72
CA ASP A 167 10.10 -4.51 16.04
C ASP A 167 9.81 -3.38 17.03
N ALA A 168 9.80 -2.12 16.59
CA ALA A 168 9.60 -0.97 17.46
C ALA A 168 8.12 -0.65 17.78
N LEU A 169 7.19 -1.01 16.88
CA LEU A 169 5.79 -0.58 16.93
C LEU A 169 4.80 -1.74 17.00
N ALA A 170 5.24 -2.99 17.25
CA ALA A 170 4.36 -4.16 17.29
C ALA A 170 3.14 -3.97 18.23
N ASP A 171 3.35 -3.34 19.39
CA ASP A 171 2.30 -3.11 20.40
C ASP A 171 1.43 -1.87 20.09
N GLN A 172 1.66 -1.21 18.95
CA GLN A 172 0.97 0.01 18.50
C GLN A 172 0.52 -0.17 17.05
N PRO A 173 -0.46 -1.07 16.78
CA PRO A 173 -0.82 -1.52 15.43
C PRO A 173 -1.14 -0.35 14.48
N GLU A 174 -2.00 0.58 14.88
CA GLU A 174 -2.35 1.74 14.05
C GLU A 174 -1.12 2.57 13.65
N ARG A 175 -0.21 2.83 14.61
CA ARG A 175 1.03 3.57 14.33
C ARG A 175 1.98 2.79 13.44
N LEU A 176 2.06 1.47 13.59
CA LEU A 176 2.84 0.60 12.71
C LEU A 176 2.31 0.68 11.28
N ILE A 177 1.01 0.51 11.09
CA ILE A 177 0.36 0.58 9.78
C ILE A 177 0.61 1.94 9.13
N ASP A 178 0.36 3.05 9.84
CA ASP A 178 0.56 4.40 9.32
C ASP A 178 2.03 4.66 8.94
N ALA A 179 2.98 4.21 9.76
CA ALA A 179 4.40 4.35 9.49
C ALA A 179 4.82 3.57 8.23
N LEU A 180 4.35 2.33 8.08
CA LEU A 180 4.64 1.51 6.91
C LEU A 180 4.02 2.08 5.63
N ILE A 181 2.78 2.59 5.68
CA ILE A 181 2.14 3.29 4.55
C ILE A 181 2.98 4.50 4.15
N GLY A 182 3.31 5.38 5.11
CA GLY A 182 4.07 6.59 4.85
C GLY A 182 5.43 6.30 4.22
N GLU A 183 6.16 5.32 4.77
CA GLU A 183 7.47 4.92 4.27
C GLU A 183 7.39 4.21 2.91
N ALA A 184 6.38 3.37 2.67
CA ALA A 184 6.14 2.74 1.37
C ALA A 184 5.81 3.78 0.29
N CYS A 185 4.98 4.79 0.60
CA CYS A 185 4.68 5.91 -0.28
C CYS A 185 5.93 6.74 -0.61
N ARG A 186 6.80 6.97 0.39
CA ARG A 186 8.07 7.67 0.20
C ARG A 186 9.03 6.87 -0.71
N ARG A 187 9.17 5.56 -0.47
CA ARG A 187 10.09 4.67 -1.22
C ARG A 187 9.63 4.38 -2.64
N ASN A 188 8.37 3.98 -2.81
CA ASN A 188 7.77 3.80 -4.14
C ASN A 188 7.62 5.13 -4.91
N GLY A 189 7.85 6.26 -4.22
CA GLY A 189 7.95 7.61 -4.75
C GLY A 189 9.37 8.05 -5.14
N LEU A 190 10.39 7.18 -5.06
CA LEU A 190 11.80 7.46 -5.38
C LEU A 190 12.36 6.37 -6.33
N PRO A 191 13.42 6.64 -7.12
CA PRO A 191 14.11 5.60 -7.87
C PRO A 191 14.78 4.61 -6.92
N ASP A 192 14.80 3.33 -7.28
CA ASP A 192 15.61 2.32 -6.60
C ASP A 192 17.09 2.70 -6.78
N GLY A 193 17.76 3.11 -5.69
CA GLY A 193 19.21 3.42 -5.68
C GLY A 193 19.59 4.89 -5.86
N GLY A 194 19.05 5.78 -5.01
CA GLY A 194 19.62 7.12 -4.78
C GLY A 194 20.60 7.13 -3.63
#